data_AF-A0A3G6RSG4-F1
#
_entry.id   AF-A0A3G6RSG4-F1
#
_cell.length_a   1.000
_cell.length_b   1.000
_cell.length_c   1.000
_cell.angle_alpha   90.00
_cell.angle_beta   90.00
_cell.angle_gamma   90.00
#
_symmetry.space_group_name_H-M   'P 1'
#
loop_
_entity.id
_entity.type
_entity.pdbx_description
1 polymer ?
#
loop_
_entity_poly.entity_id
_entity_poly.type
_entity_poly.pdbx_seq_one_letter_code
_entity_poly.pdbx_strand_id
1 'polypeptide(L)'
;MATTSILSNPYNQVGQMHNDGMQFVIGNINPSSTIEQIVQSCASYVQKLSDNSSSEAYVNWNAFISESINRTEKLQLSGMIDWLQQKDLITKEGIDFINSINDLSDDLSLSEVVSKIDSIENDILSSKMSVEQQSYPLLYAAVAKYSAQYGELQETSSNSKWKEIKTARKFSWPWKKDAEGAISGAIGGAIGGIGGGLAGVGIGALLGAIGGGLGSSIAAIFIK
;
A
#
# COMPACT_ATOMS: atom_id res chain seq x y z
N MET A 1 15.78 -35.86 -3.88
CA MET A 1 16.06 -34.42 -3.75
C MET A 1 14.74 -33.70 -3.70
N ALA A 2 14.35 -33.15 -2.55
CA ALA A 2 13.15 -32.34 -2.45
C ALA A 2 13.45 -30.99 -3.10
N THR A 3 12.71 -30.65 -4.15
CA THR A 3 12.68 -29.29 -4.69
C THR A 3 12.08 -28.39 -3.60
N THR A 4 12.91 -27.61 -2.92
CA THR A 4 12.45 -26.47 -2.12
C THR A 4 11.75 -25.52 -3.08
N SER A 5 10.42 -25.58 -3.14
CA SER A 5 9.64 -24.52 -3.77
C SER A 5 9.95 -23.25 -3.00
N ILE A 6 10.54 -22.26 -3.66
CA ILE A 6 10.65 -20.92 -3.09
C ILE A 6 9.21 -20.43 -2.95
N LEU A 7 8.71 -20.36 -1.72
CA LEU A 7 7.45 -19.69 -1.44
C LEU A 7 7.68 -18.21 -1.71
N SER A 8 7.01 -17.66 -2.71
CA SER A 8 7.04 -16.22 -3.01
C SER A 8 5.76 -15.59 -2.47
N ASN A 9 5.88 -14.42 -1.87
CA ASN A 9 4.71 -13.65 -1.47
C ASN A 9 3.82 -13.34 -2.69
N PRO A 10 2.54 -13.81 -2.69
CA PRO A 10 1.64 -13.64 -3.82
C PRO A 10 1.21 -12.17 -4.02
N TYR A 11 1.43 -11.30 -3.04
CA TYR A 11 1.08 -9.87 -3.10
C TYR A 11 2.22 -8.98 -3.58
N ASN A 12 3.37 -9.54 -3.95
CA ASN A 12 4.48 -8.76 -4.52
C ASN A 12 4.04 -7.87 -5.70
N GLN A 13 3.13 -8.36 -6.54
CA GLN A 13 2.58 -7.58 -7.65
C GLN A 13 1.81 -6.33 -7.17
N VAL A 14 1.19 -6.36 -6.00
CA VAL A 14 0.48 -5.19 -5.42
C VAL A 14 1.47 -4.10 -5.05
N GLY A 15 2.58 -4.48 -4.40
CA GLY A 15 3.68 -3.55 -4.10
C GLY A 15 4.29 -2.94 -5.35
N GLN A 16 4.46 -3.73 -6.42
CA GLN A 16 4.92 -3.23 -7.72
C GLN A 16 3.93 -2.26 -8.34
N MET A 17 2.64 -2.62 -8.39
CA MET A 17 1.59 -1.76 -8.94
C MET A 17 1.41 -0.47 -8.15
N HIS A 18 1.60 -0.49 -6.83
CA HIS A 18 1.66 0.71 -6.01
C HIS A 18 2.78 1.65 -6.47
N ASN A 19 4.01 1.14 -6.63
CA ASN A 19 5.16 1.93 -7.07
C ASN A 19 4.99 2.45 -8.50
N ASP A 20 4.46 1.64 -9.40
CA ASP A 20 4.09 2.05 -10.76
C ASP A 20 3.06 3.18 -10.73
N GLY A 21 2.12 3.14 -9.78
CA GLY A 21 1.16 4.20 -9.52
C GLY A 21 1.81 5.48 -9.03
N MET A 22 2.74 5.40 -8.07
CA MET A 22 3.53 6.55 -7.64
C MET A 22 4.33 7.14 -8.79
N GLN A 23 4.94 6.30 -9.62
CA GLN A 23 5.67 6.73 -10.81
C GLN A 23 4.75 7.37 -11.87
N PHE A 24 3.53 6.87 -12.02
CA PHE A 24 2.51 7.45 -12.88
C PHE A 24 2.10 8.84 -12.37
N VAL A 25 1.81 8.96 -11.07
CA VAL A 25 1.38 10.22 -10.44
C VAL A 25 2.44 11.29 -10.61
N ILE A 26 3.70 11.01 -10.24
CA ILE A 26 4.79 11.98 -10.37
C ILE A 26 5.08 12.39 -11.83
N GLY A 27 4.72 11.54 -12.79
CA GLY A 27 4.79 11.84 -14.21
C GLY A 27 3.72 12.83 -14.70
N ASN A 28 2.59 12.93 -13.98
CA ASN A 28 1.41 13.70 -14.37
C ASN A 28 1.17 14.96 -13.52
N ILE A 29 1.99 15.20 -12.49
CA ILE A 29 1.88 16.37 -11.62
C ILE A 29 3.12 17.26 -11.74
N ASN A 30 3.00 18.49 -11.24
CA ASN A 30 4.09 19.46 -11.17
C ASN A 30 4.09 20.14 -9.77
N PRO A 31 5.09 20.96 -9.43
CA PRO A 31 5.18 21.58 -8.11
C PRO A 31 4.00 22.50 -7.74
N SER A 32 3.20 22.95 -8.71
CA SER A 32 2.00 23.77 -8.48
C SER A 32 0.69 22.97 -8.51
N SER A 33 0.77 21.63 -8.68
CA SER A 33 -0.41 20.79 -8.71
C SER A 33 -1.15 20.80 -7.38
N THR A 34 -2.49 20.93 -7.44
CA THR A 34 -3.34 20.85 -6.24
C THR A 34 -3.53 19.41 -5.78
N ILE A 35 -3.96 19.21 -4.53
CA ILE A 35 -4.31 17.88 -4.01
C ILE A 35 -5.35 17.21 -4.90
N GLU A 36 -6.35 17.95 -5.39
CA GLU A 36 -7.38 17.42 -6.28
C GLU A 36 -6.76 16.90 -7.59
N GLN A 37 -5.80 17.61 -8.19
CA GLN A 37 -5.12 17.14 -9.41
C GLN A 37 -4.29 15.88 -9.15
N ILE A 38 -3.66 15.77 -7.98
CA ILE A 38 -2.92 14.57 -7.57
C ILE A 38 -3.88 13.38 -7.37
N VAL A 39 -5.02 13.61 -6.72
CA VAL A 39 -6.09 12.60 -6.54
C VAL A 39 -6.63 12.13 -7.89
N GLN A 40 -6.88 13.04 -8.82
CA GLN A 40 -7.34 12.70 -10.17
C GLN A 40 -6.32 11.79 -10.88
N SER A 41 -5.03 12.08 -10.76
CA SER A 41 -3.97 11.24 -11.31
C SER A 41 -3.96 9.83 -10.70
N CYS A 42 -4.10 9.72 -9.37
CA CYS A 42 -4.21 8.43 -8.69
C CYS A 42 -5.43 7.64 -9.17
N ALA A 43 -6.60 8.30 -9.26
CA ALA A 43 -7.85 7.68 -9.70
C ALA A 43 -7.75 7.17 -11.15
N SER A 44 -7.16 7.95 -12.06
CA SER A 44 -6.91 7.52 -13.43
C SER A 44 -6.01 6.29 -13.52
N TYR A 45 -5.00 6.20 -12.65
CA TYR A 45 -4.13 5.02 -12.58
C TYR A 45 -4.89 3.77 -12.13
N VAL A 46 -5.63 3.84 -11.02
CA VAL A 46 -6.39 2.68 -10.51
C VAL A 46 -7.49 2.27 -11.50
N GLN A 47 -8.15 3.23 -12.14
CA GLN A 47 -9.12 2.97 -13.20
C GLN A 47 -8.49 2.21 -14.39
N LYS A 48 -7.27 2.58 -14.79
CA LYS A 48 -6.52 1.90 -15.85
C LYS A 48 -6.26 0.44 -15.48
N LEU A 49 -5.95 0.14 -14.21
CA LEU A 49 -5.74 -1.23 -13.74
C LEU A 49 -7.02 -2.06 -13.71
N SER A 50 -8.18 -1.42 -13.52
CA SER A 50 -9.47 -2.11 -13.49
C SER A 50 -10.03 -2.46 -14.88
N ASP A 51 -9.34 -2.08 -15.96
CA ASP A 51 -9.81 -2.19 -17.35
C ASP A 51 -11.24 -1.67 -17.55
N ASN A 52 -11.60 -0.61 -16.81
CA ASN A 52 -12.95 -0.03 -16.80
C ASN A 52 -12.85 1.48 -17.04
N SER A 53 -12.89 1.88 -18.30
CA SER A 53 -12.78 3.28 -18.70
C SER A 53 -14.07 4.09 -18.52
N SER A 54 -15.07 3.59 -17.79
CA SER A 54 -16.32 4.31 -17.58
C SER A 54 -16.13 5.54 -16.68
N SER A 55 -16.89 6.60 -16.94
CA SER A 55 -16.87 7.81 -16.10
C SER A 55 -17.28 7.52 -14.65
N GLU A 56 -18.18 6.54 -14.45
CA GLU A 56 -18.61 6.09 -13.13
C GLU A 56 -17.45 5.45 -12.35
N ALA A 57 -16.69 4.55 -12.98
CA ALA A 57 -15.51 3.96 -12.36
C ALA A 57 -14.49 5.01 -11.95
N TYR A 58 -14.24 6.01 -12.82
CA TYR A 58 -13.37 7.14 -12.48
C TYR A 58 -13.88 7.92 -11.26
N VAL A 59 -15.17 8.28 -11.22
CA VAL A 59 -15.76 9.03 -10.10
C VAL A 59 -15.66 8.23 -8.80
N ASN A 60 -15.94 6.93 -8.84
CA ASN A 60 -15.84 6.04 -7.68
C ASN A 60 -14.41 5.95 -7.16
N TRP A 61 -13.42 5.78 -8.04
CA TRP A 61 -12.02 5.78 -7.64
C TRP A 61 -11.56 7.15 -7.11
N ASN A 62 -11.99 8.24 -7.74
CA ASN A 62 -11.67 9.58 -7.25
C ASN A 62 -12.20 9.82 -5.83
N ALA A 63 -13.46 9.45 -5.57
CA ALA A 63 -14.06 9.53 -4.24
C ALA A 63 -13.33 8.61 -3.24
N PHE A 64 -13.00 7.39 -3.64
CA PHE A 64 -12.28 6.43 -2.80
C PHE A 64 -10.87 6.91 -2.41
N ILE A 65 -10.10 7.46 -3.36
CA ILE A 65 -8.77 8.01 -3.09
C ILE A 65 -8.87 9.25 -2.20
N SER A 66 -9.81 10.16 -2.47
CA SER A 66 -10.05 11.34 -1.65
C SER A 66 -10.36 10.95 -0.21
N GLU A 67 -11.22 9.96 -0.03
CA GLU A 67 -11.56 9.43 1.28
C GLU A 67 -10.37 8.74 1.94
N SER A 68 -9.53 8.01 1.19
CA SER A 68 -8.31 7.38 1.70
C SER A 68 -7.30 8.41 2.23
N ILE A 69 -7.15 9.53 1.53
CA ILE A 69 -6.34 10.67 1.98
C ILE A 69 -6.89 11.22 3.31
N ASN A 70 -8.20 11.51 3.37
CA ASN A 70 -8.86 12.03 4.57
C ASN A 70 -8.81 11.04 5.75
N ARG A 71 -8.80 9.73 5.45
CA ARG A 71 -8.73 8.65 6.42
C ARG A 71 -7.34 8.44 6.98
N THR A 72 -6.28 8.78 6.26
CA THR A 72 -4.89 8.59 6.71
C THR A 72 -4.56 9.40 7.98
N GLU A 73 -5.39 10.40 8.33
CA GLU A 73 -5.32 11.13 9.60
C GLU A 73 -6.21 10.56 10.70
N LYS A 74 -7.23 9.75 10.35
CA LYS A 74 -8.33 9.35 11.25
C LYS A 74 -8.35 7.86 11.58
N LEU A 75 -7.93 7.00 10.66
CA LEU A 75 -7.90 5.55 10.86
C LEU A 75 -6.54 5.14 11.45
N GLN A 76 -6.59 4.64 12.66
CA GLN A 76 -5.45 3.99 13.29
C GLN A 76 -5.38 2.53 12.83
N LEU A 77 -4.17 2.00 12.66
CA LEU A 77 -3.90 0.60 12.34
C LEU A 77 -4.70 -0.38 13.25
N SER A 78 -4.86 -0.01 14.52
CA SER A 78 -5.68 -0.73 15.51
C SER A 78 -7.13 -0.96 15.05
N GLY A 79 -7.83 0.06 14.54
CA GLY A 79 -9.21 -0.08 14.11
C GLY A 79 -9.38 -0.99 12.88
N MET A 80 -8.36 -1.04 12.00
CA MET A 80 -8.35 -1.97 10.87
C MET A 80 -8.11 -3.41 11.33
N ILE A 81 -7.18 -3.60 12.27
CA ILE A 81 -6.91 -4.89 12.91
C ILE A 81 -8.18 -5.41 13.60
N ASP A 82 -8.87 -4.58 14.36
CA ASP A 82 -10.12 -4.95 15.04
C ASP A 82 -11.17 -5.45 14.04
N TRP A 83 -11.31 -4.76 12.90
CA TRP A 83 -12.24 -5.18 11.85
C TRP A 83 -11.85 -6.54 11.25
N LEU A 84 -10.57 -6.75 10.95
CA LEU A 84 -10.06 -8.02 10.40
C LEU A 84 -10.25 -9.18 11.38
N GLN A 85 -10.02 -8.94 12.68
CA GLN A 85 -10.24 -9.94 13.73
C GLN A 85 -11.72 -10.30 13.86
N GLN A 86 -12.62 -9.32 13.84
CA GLN A 86 -14.08 -9.56 13.88
C GLN A 86 -14.57 -10.40 12.70
N LYS A 87 -13.84 -10.40 11.58
CA LYS A 87 -14.15 -11.18 10.38
C LYS A 87 -13.40 -12.51 10.29
N ASP A 88 -12.60 -12.86 11.29
CA ASP A 88 -11.72 -14.04 11.29
C ASP A 88 -10.72 -14.05 10.10
N LEU A 89 -10.38 -12.87 9.59
CA LEU A 89 -9.46 -12.68 8.45
C LEU A 89 -8.00 -12.53 8.89
N ILE A 90 -7.76 -12.37 10.19
CA ILE A 90 -6.42 -12.29 10.76
C ILE A 90 -6.39 -12.92 12.15
N THR A 91 -5.28 -13.59 12.45
CA THR A 91 -5.01 -14.16 13.78
C THR A 91 -4.16 -13.20 14.61
N LYS A 92 -3.99 -13.52 15.90
CA LYS A 92 -3.00 -12.84 16.74
C LYS A 92 -1.59 -12.90 16.15
N GLU A 93 -1.19 -14.07 15.64
CA GLU A 93 0.11 -14.27 14.99
C GLU A 93 0.26 -13.34 13.76
N GLY A 94 -0.78 -13.24 12.92
CA GLY A 94 -0.78 -12.30 11.79
C GLY A 94 -0.65 -10.82 12.20
N ILE A 95 -1.28 -10.45 13.32
CA ILE A 95 -1.16 -9.10 13.89
C ILE A 95 0.24 -8.84 14.39
N ASP A 96 0.85 -9.81 15.08
CA ASP A 96 2.21 -9.71 15.58
C ASP A 96 3.21 -9.51 14.42
N PHE A 97 2.99 -10.13 13.26
CA PHE A 97 3.78 -9.88 12.06
C PHE A 97 3.59 -8.46 11.49
N ILE A 98 2.36 -7.96 11.40
CA ILE A 98 2.10 -6.58 10.96
C ILE A 98 2.79 -5.58 11.90
N ASN A 99 2.64 -5.77 13.21
CA ASN A 99 3.27 -4.91 14.21
C ASN A 99 4.79 -4.99 14.13
N SER A 100 5.37 -6.18 13.89
CA SER A 100 6.82 -6.34 13.72
C SER A 100 7.39 -5.51 12.56
N ILE A 101 6.60 -5.31 11.49
CA ILE A 101 6.97 -4.43 10.37
C ILE A 101 6.74 -2.96 10.73
N ASN A 102 5.59 -2.65 11.34
CA ASN A 102 5.23 -1.27 11.70
C ASN A 102 6.16 -0.66 12.77
N ASP A 103 6.67 -1.49 13.67
CA ASP A 103 7.53 -1.10 14.80
C ASP A 103 9.02 -1.07 14.44
N LEU A 104 9.39 -1.36 13.18
CA LEU A 104 10.76 -1.15 12.71
C LEU A 104 11.19 0.31 12.94
N SER A 105 12.40 0.52 13.44
CA SER A 105 12.89 1.87 13.77
C SER A 105 12.98 2.76 12.53
N ASP A 106 12.60 4.03 12.69
CA ASP A 106 12.78 5.07 11.66
C ASP A 106 14.27 5.43 11.44
N ASP A 107 15.18 4.96 12.31
CA ASP A 107 16.63 5.11 12.15
C ASP A 107 17.25 4.11 11.17
N LEU A 108 16.51 3.07 10.77
CA LEU A 108 16.98 2.10 9.78
C LEU A 108 17.04 2.74 8.39
N SER A 109 18.07 2.40 7.63
CA SER A 109 18.07 2.69 6.20
C SER A 109 16.96 1.89 5.49
N LEU A 110 16.47 2.38 4.35
CA LEU A 110 15.44 1.69 3.58
C LEU A 110 15.89 0.30 3.10
N SER A 111 17.19 0.11 2.80
CA SER A 111 17.75 -1.22 2.50
C SER A 111 17.68 -2.20 3.69
N GLU A 112 17.90 -1.72 4.92
CA GLU A 112 17.77 -2.54 6.13
C GLU A 112 16.30 -2.86 6.43
N VAL A 113 15.39 -1.91 6.19
CA VAL A 113 13.94 -2.14 6.26
C VAL A 113 13.54 -3.26 5.31
N VAL A 114 13.95 -3.21 4.04
CA VAL A 114 13.68 -4.26 3.03
C VAL A 114 14.17 -5.62 3.51
N SER A 115 15.42 -5.69 3.98
CA SER A 115 16.02 -6.95 4.45
C SER A 115 15.27 -7.54 5.65
N LYS A 116 14.79 -6.70 6.58
CA LYS A 116 13.98 -7.15 7.72
C LYS A 116 12.59 -7.62 7.28
N ILE A 117 11.95 -6.91 6.35
CA ILE A 117 10.65 -7.32 5.82
C ILE A 117 10.76 -8.64 5.08
N ASP A 118 11.83 -8.89 4.32
CA ASP A 118 12.04 -10.20 3.67
C ASP A 118 12.16 -11.34 4.69
N SER A 119 12.81 -11.11 5.83
CA SER A 119 12.84 -12.10 6.93
C SER A 119 11.43 -12.37 7.47
N ILE A 120 10.67 -11.30 7.77
CA ILE A 120 9.30 -11.41 8.30
C ILE A 120 8.37 -12.10 7.29
N GLU A 121 8.51 -11.79 6.00
CA GLU A 121 7.75 -12.43 4.91
C GLU A 121 7.98 -13.94 4.87
N ASN A 122 9.22 -14.39 5.01
CA ASN A 122 9.54 -15.81 5.09
C ASN A 122 8.93 -16.48 6.34
N ASP A 123 8.92 -15.79 7.48
CA ASP A 123 8.27 -16.28 8.69
C ASP A 123 6.74 -16.40 8.51
N ILE A 124 6.11 -15.44 7.84
CA ILE A 124 4.67 -15.51 7.51
C ILE A 124 4.40 -16.70 6.58
N LEU A 125 5.18 -16.87 5.51
CA LEU A 125 4.99 -17.93 4.51
C LEU A 125 5.22 -19.33 5.09
N SER A 126 6.08 -19.46 6.10
CA SER A 126 6.37 -20.72 6.79
C SER A 126 5.50 -20.97 8.03
N SER A 127 4.66 -20.00 8.41
CA SER A 127 3.73 -20.11 9.54
C SER A 127 2.66 -21.20 9.33
N LYS A 128 1.96 -21.55 10.41
CA LYS A 128 0.83 -22.49 10.36
C LYS A 128 -0.51 -21.80 10.05
N MET A 129 -0.50 -20.50 9.79
CA MET A 129 -1.70 -19.75 9.42
C MET A 129 -2.29 -20.27 8.11
N SER A 130 -3.62 -20.19 7.96
CA SER A 130 -4.26 -20.48 6.67
C SER A 130 -3.83 -19.46 5.61
N VAL A 131 -3.99 -19.80 4.32
CA VAL A 131 -3.72 -18.85 3.22
C VAL A 131 -4.51 -17.55 3.40
N GLU A 132 -5.76 -17.65 3.84
CA GLU A 132 -6.61 -16.48 4.10
C GLU A 132 -6.03 -15.60 5.23
N GLN A 133 -5.62 -16.22 6.34
CA GLN A 133 -5.02 -15.52 7.48
C GLN A 133 -3.64 -14.91 7.17
N GLN A 134 -2.90 -15.49 6.21
CA GLN A 134 -1.64 -14.93 5.71
C GLN A 134 -1.86 -13.71 4.79
N SER A 135 -3.07 -13.52 4.24
CA SER A 135 -3.32 -12.54 3.17
C SER A 135 -2.95 -11.11 3.56
N TYR A 136 -3.43 -10.62 4.70
CA TYR A 136 -3.21 -9.24 5.12
C TYR A 136 -1.78 -8.97 5.63
N PRO A 137 -1.15 -9.85 6.42
CA PRO A 137 0.26 -9.72 6.76
C PRO A 137 1.18 -9.71 5.52
N LEU A 138 0.93 -10.60 4.55
CA LEU A 138 1.72 -10.66 3.32
C LEU A 138 1.46 -9.44 2.41
N LEU A 139 0.23 -8.93 2.35
CA LEU A 139 -0.09 -7.68 1.65
C LEU A 139 0.65 -6.50 2.28
N TYR A 140 0.62 -6.38 3.61
CA TYR A 140 1.32 -5.32 4.33
C TYR A 140 2.83 -5.38 4.09
N ALA A 141 3.43 -6.58 4.20
CA ALA A 141 4.83 -6.83 3.89
C ALA A 141 5.19 -6.45 2.45
N ALA A 142 4.37 -6.86 1.48
CA ALA A 142 4.61 -6.55 0.07
C ALA A 142 4.63 -5.03 -0.18
N VAL A 143 3.60 -4.31 0.26
CA VAL A 143 3.54 -2.86 0.02
C VAL A 143 4.63 -2.11 0.79
N ALA A 144 4.89 -2.46 2.05
CA ALA A 144 5.97 -1.87 2.83
C ALA A 144 7.34 -2.06 2.16
N LYS A 145 7.64 -3.30 1.72
CA LYS A 145 8.91 -3.66 1.07
C LYS A 145 9.11 -2.89 -0.22
N TYR A 146 8.15 -2.97 -1.13
CA TYR A 146 8.27 -2.34 -2.44
C TYR A 146 8.27 -0.82 -2.30
N SER A 147 7.47 -0.26 -1.40
CA SER A 147 7.50 1.17 -1.11
C SER A 147 8.87 1.62 -0.59
N ALA A 148 9.46 0.89 0.37
CA ALA A 148 10.80 1.20 0.87
C ALA A 148 11.87 1.16 -0.25
N GLN A 149 11.82 0.16 -1.14
CA GLN A 149 12.69 0.08 -2.32
C GLN A 149 12.51 1.29 -3.25
N TYR A 150 11.27 1.70 -3.50
CA TYR A 150 11.00 2.87 -4.34
C TYR A 150 11.49 4.15 -3.67
N GLY A 151 11.24 4.31 -2.37
CA GLY A 151 11.75 5.41 -1.57
C GLY A 151 13.26 5.55 -1.65
N GLU A 152 13.99 4.44 -1.52
CA GLU A 152 15.44 4.43 -1.63
C GLU A 152 15.91 4.94 -3.00
N LEU A 153 15.27 4.47 -4.07
CA LEU A 153 15.55 4.93 -5.43
C LEU A 153 15.29 6.44 -5.58
N GLN A 154 14.20 6.95 -5.01
CA GLN A 154 13.86 8.38 -5.10
C GLN A 154 14.77 9.26 -4.23
N GLU A 155 15.13 8.79 -3.03
CA GLU A 155 16.00 9.51 -2.11
C GLU A 155 17.46 9.54 -2.58
N THR A 156 17.94 8.51 -3.26
CA THR A 156 19.30 8.45 -3.78
C THR A 156 19.45 9.08 -5.18
N SER A 157 18.39 9.09 -6.00
CA SER A 157 18.43 9.68 -7.34
C SER A 157 18.58 11.21 -7.31
N SER A 158 19.59 11.74 -8.01
CA SER A 158 19.84 13.19 -8.10
C SER A 158 18.73 13.95 -8.83
N ASN A 159 17.99 13.26 -9.71
CA ASN A 159 16.98 13.85 -10.60
C ASN A 159 15.56 13.39 -10.24
N SER A 160 15.34 12.96 -8.99
CA SER A 160 14.00 12.56 -8.57
C SER A 160 13.07 13.77 -8.57
N LYS A 161 12.03 13.73 -9.40
CA LYS A 161 10.97 14.74 -9.44
C LYS A 161 10.26 14.89 -8.09
N TRP A 162 10.23 13.84 -7.26
CA TRP A 162 9.68 13.92 -5.91
C TRP A 162 10.43 14.94 -5.04
N LYS A 163 11.74 15.11 -5.26
CA LYS A 163 12.54 16.13 -4.56
C LYS A 163 12.23 17.55 -5.03
N GLU A 164 11.85 17.73 -6.30
CA GLU A 164 11.46 19.03 -6.86
C GLU A 164 10.08 19.47 -6.35
N ILE A 165 9.17 18.51 -6.20
CA ILE A 165 7.81 18.77 -5.72
C ILE A 165 7.79 19.06 -4.21
N LYS A 166 8.70 18.47 -3.43
CA LYS A 166 8.79 18.76 -2.00
C LYS A 166 9.71 19.96 -1.72
N THR A 167 9.11 21.14 -1.56
CA THR A 167 9.83 22.29 -0.99
C THR A 167 9.94 22.16 0.54
N ALA A 168 11.09 21.64 1.00
CA ALA A 168 11.67 21.75 2.35
C ALA A 168 11.53 20.58 3.38
N ARG A 169 12.68 20.38 4.06
CA ARG A 169 13.07 19.53 5.22
C ARG A 169 12.84 18.01 5.16
N LYS A 170 13.93 17.29 5.52
CA LYS A 170 14.13 15.83 5.61
C LYS A 170 12.92 15.04 5.10
N PHE A 171 12.87 14.87 3.79
CA PHE A 171 11.99 13.88 3.17
C PHE A 171 12.40 12.50 3.67
N SER A 172 11.45 11.79 4.26
CA SER A 172 11.55 10.37 4.56
C SER A 172 10.39 9.71 3.85
N TRP A 173 10.68 8.70 3.04
CA TRP A 173 9.67 8.00 2.26
C TRP A 173 8.65 7.29 3.18
N PRO A 174 7.33 7.47 2.98
CA PRO A 174 6.29 7.08 3.95
C PRO A 174 5.88 5.59 3.88
N TRP A 175 6.84 4.67 3.75
CA TRP A 175 6.57 3.25 3.46
C TRP A 175 5.63 2.55 4.45
N LYS A 176 5.63 2.93 5.74
CA LYS A 176 4.66 2.42 6.74
C LYS A 176 3.24 2.85 6.41
N LYS A 177 3.06 4.12 6.02
CA LYS A 177 1.75 4.69 5.69
C LYS A 177 1.21 4.10 4.40
N ASP A 178 2.07 3.78 3.44
CA ASP A 178 1.67 3.10 2.21
C ASP A 178 1.11 1.71 2.53
N ALA A 179 1.76 0.95 3.42
CA ALA A 179 1.29 -0.36 3.84
C ALA A 179 0.00 -0.32 4.67
N GLU A 180 -0.14 0.64 5.59
CA GLU A 180 -1.40 0.90 6.30
C GLU A 180 -2.53 1.26 5.33
N GLY A 181 -2.24 2.14 4.37
CA GLY A 181 -3.15 2.54 3.32
C GLY A 181 -3.60 1.37 2.47
N ALA A 182 -2.70 0.43 2.17
CA ALA A 182 -3.04 -0.78 1.43
C ALA A 182 -3.99 -1.71 2.18
N ILE A 183 -3.84 -1.90 3.49
CA ILE A 183 -4.82 -2.65 4.29
C ILE A 183 -6.17 -1.93 4.31
N SER A 184 -6.16 -0.63 4.62
CA SER A 184 -7.39 0.18 4.66
C SER A 184 -8.14 0.13 3.33
N GLY A 185 -7.37 0.25 2.26
CA GLY A 185 -7.85 0.21 0.90
C GLY A 185 -8.40 -1.15 0.51
N ALA A 186 -7.73 -2.24 0.88
CA ALA A 186 -8.23 -3.60 0.64
C ALA A 186 -9.57 -3.83 1.33
N ILE A 187 -9.70 -3.44 2.60
CA ILE A 187 -10.95 -3.51 3.35
C ILE A 187 -12.03 -2.66 2.67
N GLY A 188 -11.70 -1.41 2.34
CA GLY A 188 -12.63 -0.47 1.70
C GLY A 188 -13.09 -0.92 0.31
N GLY A 189 -12.20 -1.47 -0.52
CA GLY A 189 -12.50 -2.00 -1.84
C GLY A 189 -13.35 -3.26 -1.78
N ALA A 190 -13.11 -4.12 -0.80
CA ALA A 190 -13.91 -5.33 -0.58
C ALA A 190 -15.33 -4.99 -0.07
N ILE A 191 -15.48 -4.03 0.85
CA ILE A 191 -16.79 -3.55 1.33
C ILE A 191 -17.53 -2.76 0.25
N GLY A 192 -16.82 -1.88 -0.46
CA GLY A 192 -17.40 -0.97 -1.45
C GLY A 192 -17.82 -1.64 -2.74
N GLY A 193 -17.48 -2.92 -2.94
CA GLY A 193 -17.88 -3.69 -4.12
C GLY A 193 -17.22 -3.21 -5.42
N ILE A 194 -16.16 -2.41 -5.34
CA ILE A 194 -15.44 -1.87 -6.49
C ILE A 194 -14.54 -2.98 -7.07
N GLY A 195 -15.13 -4.06 -7.58
CA GLY A 195 -14.40 -5.19 -8.21
C GLY A 195 -14.79 -6.60 -7.76
N GLY A 196 -15.87 -6.78 -6.99
CA GLY A 196 -16.48 -8.09 -6.72
C GLY A 196 -15.78 -8.98 -5.67
N GLY A 197 -16.52 -9.31 -4.60
CA GLY A 197 -16.31 -10.45 -3.71
C GLY A 197 -15.29 -10.29 -2.57
N LEU A 198 -15.68 -10.72 -1.36
CA LEU A 198 -14.89 -10.71 -0.11
C LEU A 198 -14.04 -11.98 0.14
N ALA A 199 -14.11 -12.99 -0.73
CA ALA A 199 -13.45 -14.29 -0.51
C ALA A 199 -12.14 -14.38 -1.29
N GLY A 200 -11.01 -14.44 -0.58
CA GLY A 200 -9.69 -14.17 -1.15
C GLY A 200 -9.53 -12.70 -1.52
N VAL A 201 -8.31 -12.20 -1.73
CA VAL A 201 -8.12 -10.80 -2.18
C VAL A 201 -8.62 -10.70 -3.61
N GLY A 202 -9.93 -10.52 -3.76
CA GLY A 202 -10.62 -10.30 -5.03
C GLY A 202 -10.14 -9.02 -5.68
N ILE A 203 -10.53 -8.82 -6.94
CA ILE A 203 -10.09 -7.68 -7.74
C ILE A 203 -10.38 -6.35 -7.02
N GLY A 204 -11.51 -6.25 -6.29
CA GLY A 204 -11.83 -5.05 -5.54
C GLY A 204 -10.94 -4.79 -4.32
N ALA A 205 -10.53 -5.83 -3.60
CA ALA A 205 -9.56 -5.70 -2.51
C ALA A 205 -8.17 -5.34 -3.05
N LEU A 206 -7.78 -5.92 -4.19
CA LEU A 206 -6.52 -5.64 -4.89
C LEU A 206 -6.42 -4.17 -5.33
N LEU A 207 -7.41 -3.70 -6.10
CA LEU A 207 -7.46 -2.32 -6.58
C LEU A 207 -7.65 -1.34 -5.42
N GLY A 208 -8.44 -1.73 -4.42
CA GLY A 208 -8.58 -1.02 -3.16
C GLY A 208 -7.24 -0.84 -2.46
N ALA A 209 -6.42 -1.89 -2.35
CA ALA A 209 -5.10 -1.82 -1.72
C ALA A 209 -4.16 -0.85 -2.44
N ILE A 210 -4.16 -0.89 -3.78
CA ILE A 210 -3.34 0.02 -4.59
C ILE A 210 -3.82 1.46 -4.38
N GLY A 211 -5.13 1.70 -4.48
CA GLY A 211 -5.68 3.04 -4.28
C GLY A 211 -5.49 3.58 -2.87
N GLY A 212 -5.69 2.74 -1.85
CA GLY A 212 -5.48 3.12 -0.45
C GLY A 212 -4.01 3.43 -0.16
N GLY A 213 -3.09 2.61 -0.68
CA GLY A 213 -1.65 2.85 -0.61
C GLY A 213 -1.27 4.20 -1.22
N LEU A 214 -1.68 4.44 -2.48
CA LEU A 214 -1.46 5.73 -3.16
C LEU A 214 -2.03 6.91 -2.36
N GLY A 215 -3.28 6.81 -1.90
CA GLY A 215 -3.91 7.85 -1.09
C GLY A 215 -3.11 8.16 0.18
N SER A 216 -2.66 7.13 0.90
CA SER A 216 -1.85 7.31 2.10
C SER A 216 -0.46 7.87 1.82
N SER A 217 0.18 7.48 0.70
CA SER A 217 1.44 8.10 0.26
C SER A 217 1.26 9.59 0.03
N ILE A 218 0.24 9.98 -0.74
CA ILE A 218 -0.02 11.38 -1.05
C ILE A 218 -0.34 12.17 0.21
N ALA A 219 -1.18 11.64 1.10
CA ALA A 219 -1.47 12.29 2.38
C ALA A 219 -0.19 12.51 3.20
N ALA A 220 0.69 11.50 3.29
CA ALA A 220 1.93 11.59 4.04
C ALA A 220 2.96 12.52 3.41
N ILE A 221 2.97 12.68 2.08
CA ILE A 221 3.93 13.52 1.37
C ILE A 221 3.50 15.00 1.35
N PHE A 222 2.19 15.28 1.19
CA PHE A 222 1.69 16.61 0.86
C PHE A 222 0.84 17.29 1.94
N ILE A 223 0.26 16.55 2.86
CA ILE A 223 -0.73 17.09 3.82
C ILE A 223 -0.16 17.15 5.25
N LYS A 224 0.85 16.33 5.56
CA LYS A 224 1.54 16.29 6.85
C LYS A 224 2.79 17.17 6.91
#